data_AF-A0A970ETQ8-F1
#
_entry.id   AF-A0A970ETQ8-F1
#
_cell.length_a   1.000
_cell.length_b   1.000
_cell.length_c   1.000
_cell.angle_alpha   90.00
_cell.angle_beta   90.00
_cell.angle_gamma   90.00
#
_symmetry.space_group_name_H-M   'P 1'
#
loop_
_entity.id
_entity.type
_entity.pdbx_description
1 polymer ?
#
loop_
_entity_poly.entity_id
_entity_poly.type
_entity_poly.pdbx_seq_one_letter_code
_entity_poly.pdbx_strand_id
1 'polypeptide(L)' 'MLWRKVDIAEAVGGGYADFWRFRGRYRVVKGSRASKKSKTTALWYINGLRKYPLANLLVVRRTYASLERS' A
#
# COMPACT_ATOMS: atom_id res chain seq x y z
N MET A 1 -18.96 17.30 4.53
CA MET A 1 -17.65 16.60 4.52
C MET A 1 -17.08 16.67 3.11
N LEU A 2 -16.08 17.53 2.87
CA LEU A 2 -15.49 17.69 1.54
C LEU A 2 -14.35 16.68 1.36
N TRP A 3 -14.51 15.74 0.42
CA TRP A 3 -13.47 14.78 0.08
C TRP A 3 -12.51 15.40 -0.94
N ARG A 4 -11.20 15.35 -0.67
CA ARG A 4 -10.17 15.75 -1.63
C ARG A 4 -9.88 14.57 -2.57
N LYS A 5 -10.04 14.76 -3.88
CA LYS A 5 -9.52 13.83 -4.88
C LYS A 5 -7.99 13.88 -4.85
N VAL A 6 -7.36 12.72 -4.83
CA VAL A 6 -5.90 12.57 -4.82
C VAL A 6 -5.51 11.75 -6.03
N ASP A 7 -4.54 12.24 -6.81
CA ASP A 7 -3.88 11.42 -7.81
C ASP A 7 -2.87 10.49 -7.11
N ILE A 8 -3.12 9.18 -7.22
CA ILE A 8 -2.27 8.16 -6.61
C ILE A 8 -0.88 8.16 -7.24
N ALA A 9 -0.76 8.37 -8.55
CA ALA A 9 0.53 8.37 -9.24
C ALA A 9 1.39 9.55 -8.80
N GLU A 10 0.80 10.72 -8.58
CA GLU A 10 1.49 11.87 -7.97
C GLU A 10 1.95 11.54 -6.55
N ALA A 11 1.09 10.92 -5.75
CA ALA A 11 1.39 10.61 -4.35
C ALA A 11 2.50 9.56 -4.19
N VAL A 12 2.57 8.54 -5.05
CA VAL A 12 3.50 7.39 -4.93
C VAL A 12 4.61 7.37 -5.97
N GLY A 13 4.59 8.29 -6.93
CA GLY A 13 5.49 8.27 -8.10
C GLY A 13 5.11 7.23 -9.15
N GLY A 14 5.84 7.24 -10.27
CA GLY A 14 5.69 6.27 -11.35
C GLY A 14 6.22 4.88 -11.02
N GLY A 15 5.97 3.91 -11.91
CA GLY A 15 6.52 2.55 -11.83
C GLY A 15 5.70 1.53 -11.02
N TYR A 16 4.57 1.93 -10.43
CA TYR A 16 3.71 1.03 -9.64
C TYR A 16 2.42 0.61 -10.36
N ALA A 17 2.27 0.88 -11.66
CA ALA A 17 1.03 0.55 -12.39
C ALA A 17 0.67 -0.95 -12.31
N ASP A 18 1.65 -1.82 -12.52
CA ASP A 18 1.46 -3.27 -12.44
C ASP A 18 1.12 -3.71 -11.01
N PHE A 19 1.74 -3.08 -10.01
CA PHE A 19 1.39 -3.30 -8.61
C PHE A 19 -0.09 -3.00 -8.37
N TRP A 20 -0.60 -1.85 -8.83
CA TRP A 20 -2.01 -1.48 -8.64
C TRP A 20 -3.01 -2.37 -9.39
N ARG A 21 -2.63 -2.88 -10.57
CA ARG A 21 -3.50 -3.69 -11.44
C ARG A 21 -3.45 -5.18 -11.15
N PHE A 22 -2.45 -5.65 -10.40
CA PHE A 22 -2.27 -7.05 -10.07
C PHE A 22 -3.48 -7.67 -9.34
N ARG A 23 -3.89 -8.88 -9.75
CA ARG A 23 -5.01 -9.64 -9.17
C ARG A 23 -4.68 -11.08 -8.75
N GLY A 24 -3.41 -11.47 -8.80
CA GLY A 24 -2.98 -12.81 -8.36
C GLY A 24 -3.01 -12.96 -6.84
N ARG A 25 -2.80 -14.20 -6.35
CA ARG A 25 -2.84 -14.53 -4.92
C ARG A 25 -1.67 -13.91 -4.14
N TYR A 26 -0.47 -13.90 -4.71
CA TYR A 26 0.74 -13.40 -4.05
C TYR A 26 1.38 -12.28 -4.87
N ARG A 27 1.58 -11.12 -4.24
CA ARG A 27 2.28 -9.97 -4.83
C ARG A 27 3.52 -9.66 -4.01
N VAL A 28 4.68 -9.68 -4.64
CA VAL A 28 5.96 -9.36 -4.00
C VAL A 28 6.51 -8.07 -4.59
N VAL A 29 7.01 -7.17 -3.73
CA VAL A 29 7.62 -5.91 -4.14
C VAL A 29 9.00 -5.77 -3.51
N LYS A 30 10.02 -5.51 -4.33
CA LYS A 30 11.42 -5.29 -3.93
C LYS A 30 11.92 -3.98 -4.52
N GLY A 31 12.83 -3.31 -3.83
CA GLY A 31 13.45 -2.06 -4.31
C GLY A 31 14.29 -1.37 -3.25
N SER A 32 15.00 -0.31 -3.64
CA SER A 32 15.95 0.45 -2.81
C SER A 32 15.28 1.35 -1.75
N ARG A 33 16.08 2.04 -0.94
CA ARG A 33 15.59 3.09 -0.03
C ARG A 33 14.90 4.20 -0.83
N ALA A 34 13.89 4.83 -0.22
CA ALA A 34 13.08 5.90 -0.84
C ALA A 34 12.31 5.52 -2.12
N SER A 35 12.30 4.24 -2.53
CA SER A 35 11.56 3.81 -3.73
C SER A 35 10.03 3.81 -3.56
N LYS A 36 9.49 4.28 -2.43
CA LYS A 36 8.05 4.44 -2.15
C LYS A 36 7.22 3.14 -2.05
N LYS A 37 7.85 1.97 -1.87
CA LYS A 37 7.16 0.67 -1.68
C LYS A 37 6.14 0.69 -0.54
N SER A 38 6.56 1.10 0.66
CA SER A 38 5.70 1.09 1.84
C SER A 38 4.50 2.04 1.69
N LYS A 39 4.73 3.25 1.16
CA LYS A 39 3.67 4.24 0.91
C LYS A 39 2.65 3.72 -0.11
N THR A 40 3.12 3.11 -1.20
CA THR A 40 2.26 2.53 -2.23
C THR A 40 1.39 1.42 -1.65
N THR A 41 1.99 0.50 -0.91
CA THR A 41 1.29 -0.63 -0.29
C THR A 41 0.25 -0.17 0.73
N ALA A 42 0.57 0.82 1.57
CA ALA A 42 -0.37 1.35 2.57
C ALA A 42 -1.61 1.99 1.92
N LEU A 43 -1.44 2.80 0.88
CA LEU A 43 -2.55 3.40 0.15
C LEU A 43 -3.40 2.34 -0.56
N TRP A 44 -2.78 1.30 -1.08
CA TRP A 44 -3.49 0.18 -1.70
C TRP A 44 -4.36 -0.56 -0.68
N TYR A 45 -3.86 -0.79 0.54
CA TYR A 45 -4.64 -1.41 1.61
C TYR A 45 -5.85 -0.57 2.01
N ILE A 46 -5.68 0.74 2.21
CA ILE A 46 -6.79 1.64 2.57
C ILE A 46 -7.86 1.62 1.47
N ASN A 47 -7.46 1.67 0.20
CA ASN A 47 -8.39 1.57 -0.92
C ASN A 47 -9.14 0.22 -0.93
N GLY A 48 -8.43 -0.87 -0.70
CA GLY A 48 -8.98 -2.22 -0.65
C GLY A 48 -9.97 -2.41 0.50
N LEU A 49 -9.62 -2.01 1.72
CA LEU A 49 -10.50 -2.10 2.90
C LEU A 49 -11.76 -1.27 2.72
N ARG A 50 -11.65 -0.09 2.10
CA ARG A 50 -12.83 0.72 1.75
C ARG A 50 -13.71 0.04 0.72
N LYS A 51 -13.11 -0.62 -0.28
CA LYS A 51 -13.84 -1.33 -1.34
C LYS A 51 -14.51 -2.61 -0.84
N TYR A 52 -13.92 -3.28 0.15
CA TYR A 52 -14.39 -4.55 0.70
C TYR A 52 -14.61 -4.41 2.22
N PRO A 53 -15.78 -3.92 2.66
CA PRO A 53 -16.02 -3.56 4.08
C PRO A 53 -15.87 -4.70 5.09
N LEU A 54 -16.02 -5.95 4.65
CA LEU A 54 -15.88 -7.14 5.51
C LEU A 54 -14.45 -7.71 5.52
N ALA A 55 -13.52 -7.12 4.76
CA ALA A 55 -12.15 -7.60 4.71
C ALA A 55 -11.35 -7.17 5.95
N ASN A 56 -10.47 -8.05 6.42
CA ASN A 56 -9.51 -7.77 7.48
C ASN A 56 -8.08 -7.72 6.91
N LEU A 57 -7.25 -6.84 7.46
CA LEU A 57 -5.84 -6.72 7.08
C LEU A 57 -4.94 -7.15 8.25
N LEU A 58 -4.02 -8.07 7.98
CA LEU A 58 -2.95 -8.43 8.90
C LEU A 58 -1.60 -7.92 8.35
N VAL A 59 -0.90 -7.09 9.12
CA VAL A 59 0.45 -6.60 8.78
C VAL A 59 1.45 -7.23 9.75
N VAL A 60 2.34 -8.05 9.21
CA VAL A 60 3.35 -8.77 10.01
C VAL A 60 4.73 -8.17 9.76
N ARG A 61 5.53 -8.08 10.81
CA ARG A 61 6.95 -7.69 10.77
C ARG A 61 7.75 -8.70 11.59
N ARG A 62 9.05 -8.80 11.32
CA ARG A 62 9.92 -9.77 12.01
C ARG A 62 10.08 -9.49 13.51
N THR A 63 10.11 -8.22 13.93
CA THR A 63 10.35 -7.84 15.33
C THR A 63 9.42 -6.71 15.79
N TYR A 64 9.13 -6.67 17.09
CA TYR A 64 8.27 -5.65 17.71
C TYR A 64 8.81 -4.22 17.54
N ALA A 65 10.13 -4.02 17.72
CA ALA A 65 10.74 -2.70 17.57
C ALA A 65 10.53 -2.08 16.16
N SER A 66 10.32 -2.91 15.13
CA SER A 66 10.03 -2.44 13.77
C SER A 66 8.55 -2.10 13.52
N LEU A 67 7.66 -2.51 14.42
CA LEU A 67 6.25 -2.10 14.46
C LEU A 67 6.10 -0.78 15.21
N GLU A 68 6.82 -0.61 16.32
CA GLU A 68 6.75 0.59 17.15
C GLU A 68 7.16 1.86 16.41
N ARG A 69 8.11 1.76 15.47
CA ARG A 69 8.69 2.91 14.73
C ARG A 69 8.14 3.08 13.31
N SER A 70 6.95 2.56 13.02
CA SER A 70 6.35 2.49 11.67
C SER A 70 5.90 3.83 11.11
#